data_AF-A0A1Y4QBM7-F1
#
_entry.id   AF-A0A1Y4QBM7-F1
#
_cell.length_a   1.000
_cell.length_b   1.000
_cell.length_c   1.000
_cell.angle_alpha   90.00
_cell.angle_beta   90.00
_cell.angle_gamma   90.00
#
_symmetry.space_group_name_H-M   'P 1'
#
loop_
_entity.id
_entity.type
_entity.pdbx_description
1 polymer ?
#
loop_
_entity_poly.entity_id
_entity_poly.type
_entity_poly.pdbx_seq_one_letter_code
_entity_poly.pdbx_strand_id
1 'polypeptide(L)'
;MKKLLVIIVGLFSLLMVYLSVKEVNIIQGTNLYLADYTIADYFNEKNYSLSISGNNFKTIYNALVEFAGNEEITYVYSYEKNDDQLMYTILNRYIFSSRDDVMEAFDINIKDEIDFSCLDTDAYYSSAADDQSSGRIMILDNHFFDQYLQIFNFKTFNKIEECKSIDHYIHIVCKEKVFNKFIEFLYDYDESISVSNHTGNINEITILNESEGIIAQGKKLLQFNVIVFAVIIISMILKQNRNYMIRRMMGTSTIKIFINEFGKLFALLFGEFALINVLSFFILVKQESVTKWKVLGDIIKFDGYFLIILLGIGIISCLFIRLVGHVKYLNSHNQLSKLYYIQAIIKVIITVVLLVPFVNAYNYGKPYLINYLNVRAMKDEVGNLYSIDSNPEKSKEIFYEYIDKAVYCDFQTYFDNVDMLRYDDVSKDDVYPYPMIRTNAVYLKDHDIRDLDGNKIDIEKIKEDTILVPEEFKNGDLAKYQKRNEPVIYIKNNGKFYNYKLWQPYALDNPILYIQRT
;
A
#
# COMPACT_ATOMS: atom_id res chain seq x y z
N MET A 1 -2.50 -38.13 1.58
CA MET A 1 -3.10 -37.34 2.68
C MET A 1 -2.05 -36.87 3.68
N LYS A 2 -1.31 -37.74 4.40
CA LYS A 2 -0.21 -37.30 5.30
C LYS A 2 0.84 -36.43 4.61
N LYS A 3 1.42 -36.90 3.48
CA LYS A 3 2.40 -36.13 2.68
C LYS A 3 1.84 -34.79 2.15
N LEU A 4 0.56 -34.77 1.79
CA LEU A 4 -0.09 -33.55 1.30
C LEU A 4 -0.21 -32.52 2.43
N LEU A 5 -0.55 -32.96 3.64
CA LEU A 5 -0.67 -32.10 4.82
C LEU A 5 0.67 -31.43 5.18
N VAL A 6 1.75 -32.20 5.13
CA VAL A 6 3.15 -31.76 5.32
C VAL A 6 3.48 -30.64 4.32
N ILE A 7 3.32 -30.91 3.02
CA ILE A 7 3.56 -29.91 1.96
C ILE A 7 2.73 -28.64 2.16
N ILE A 8 1.44 -28.79 2.52
CA ILE A 8 0.54 -27.66 2.76
C ILE A 8 1.02 -26.82 3.95
N VAL A 9 1.43 -27.44 5.06
CA VAL A 9 1.96 -26.73 6.23
C VAL A 9 3.25 -26.00 5.90
N GLY A 10 4.15 -26.64 5.15
CA GLY A 10 5.39 -26.00 4.72
C GLY A 10 5.16 -24.78 3.84
N LEU A 11 4.22 -24.87 2.88
CA LEU A 11 3.82 -23.72 2.06
C LEU A 11 3.18 -22.60 2.89
N PHE A 12 2.34 -22.93 3.87
CA PHE A 12 1.74 -21.93 4.76
C PHE A 12 2.75 -21.23 5.65
N SER A 13 3.70 -21.98 6.20
CA SER A 13 4.79 -21.45 7.01
C SER A 13 5.63 -20.47 6.17
N LEU A 14 6.05 -20.87 4.97
CA LEU A 14 6.80 -20.00 4.05
C LEU A 14 6.01 -18.73 3.70
N LEU A 15 4.73 -18.87 3.32
CA LEU A 15 3.87 -17.73 2.99
C LEU A 15 3.68 -16.79 4.17
N MET A 16 3.54 -17.31 5.38
CA MET A 16 3.38 -16.51 6.59
C MET A 16 4.61 -15.66 6.85
N VAL A 17 5.81 -16.25 6.79
CA VAL A 17 7.06 -15.48 6.95
C VAL A 17 7.22 -14.46 5.84
N TYR A 18 7.02 -14.86 4.57
CA TYR A 18 7.16 -13.96 3.43
C TYR A 18 6.23 -12.74 3.53
N LEU A 19 4.94 -12.96 3.83
CA LEU A 19 3.98 -11.87 3.97
C LEU A 19 4.27 -11.01 5.20
N SER A 20 4.72 -11.61 6.31
CA SER A 20 5.10 -10.86 7.51
C SER A 20 6.30 -9.95 7.27
N VAL A 21 7.36 -10.47 6.65
CA VAL A 21 8.56 -9.68 6.30
C VAL A 21 8.20 -8.55 5.34
N LYS A 22 7.36 -8.84 4.32
CA LYS A 22 6.89 -7.82 3.38
C LYS A 22 6.10 -6.71 4.08
N GLU A 23 5.16 -7.07 4.96
CA GLU A 23 4.34 -6.12 5.72
C GLU A 23 5.22 -5.22 6.60
N VAL A 24 6.19 -5.80 7.31
CA VAL A 24 7.13 -5.04 8.15
C VAL A 24 7.93 -4.05 7.32
N ASN A 25 8.45 -4.45 6.16
CA ASN A 25 9.18 -3.53 5.27
C ASN A 25 8.28 -2.38 4.78
N ILE A 26 7.00 -2.66 4.46
CA ILE A 26 6.04 -1.61 4.08
C ILE A 26 5.83 -0.64 5.25
N ILE A 27 5.64 -1.16 6.47
CA ILE A 27 5.46 -0.34 7.67
C ILE A 27 6.70 0.54 7.92
N GLN A 28 7.89 -0.05 7.94
CA GLN A 28 9.14 0.68 8.17
C GLN A 28 9.42 1.71 7.06
N GLY A 29 9.19 1.37 5.79
CA GLY A 29 9.29 2.30 4.67
C GLY A 29 8.28 3.46 4.77
N THR A 30 7.06 3.18 5.23
CA THR A 30 6.03 4.21 5.49
C THR A 30 6.45 5.13 6.62
N ASN A 31 7.03 4.59 7.70
CA ASN A 31 7.52 5.38 8.83
C ASN A 31 8.69 6.31 8.42
N LEU A 32 9.57 5.86 7.51
CA LEU A 32 10.60 6.73 6.91
C LEU A 32 9.99 7.84 6.04
N TYR A 33 8.94 7.52 5.28
CA TYR A 33 8.23 8.51 4.49
C TYR A 33 7.56 9.57 5.36
N LEU A 34 6.99 9.15 6.50
CA LEU A 34 6.35 9.96 7.52
C LEU A 34 7.29 10.22 8.71
N ALA A 35 8.53 10.64 8.42
CA ALA A 35 9.58 10.81 9.42
C ALA A 35 9.15 11.75 10.57
N ASP A 36 8.44 12.82 10.26
CA ASP A 36 7.86 13.77 11.19
C ASP A 36 6.91 13.10 12.21
N TYR A 37 5.98 12.26 11.74
CA TYR A 37 5.09 11.52 12.63
C TYR A 37 5.82 10.45 13.44
N THR A 38 6.84 9.80 12.86
CA THR A 38 7.64 8.78 13.56
C THR A 38 8.44 9.40 14.70
N ILE A 39 9.03 10.58 14.48
CA ILE A 39 9.72 11.35 15.52
C ILE A 39 8.72 11.78 16.61
N ALA A 40 7.53 12.27 16.22
CA ALA A 40 6.51 12.69 17.17
C ALA A 40 6.04 11.54 18.07
N ASP A 41 5.82 10.35 17.51
CA ASP A 41 5.45 9.15 18.28
C ASP A 41 6.56 8.73 19.26
N TYR A 42 7.83 8.71 18.80
CA TYR A 42 8.98 8.35 19.63
C TYR A 42 9.11 9.24 20.88
N PHE A 43 8.95 10.56 20.72
CA PHE A 43 9.05 11.52 21.82
C PHE A 43 7.73 11.78 22.56
N ASN A 44 6.63 11.14 22.15
CA ASN A 44 5.27 11.39 22.66
C ASN A 44 4.89 12.89 22.57
N GLU A 45 5.06 13.45 21.38
CA GLU A 45 4.79 14.85 21.03
C GLU A 45 3.77 14.98 19.90
N LYS A 46 3.39 16.22 19.58
CA LYS A 46 2.50 16.51 18.47
C LYS A 46 3.30 16.98 17.27
N ASN A 47 2.90 16.52 16.10
CA ASN A 47 3.35 17.04 14.82
C ASN A 47 2.39 18.15 14.36
N TYR A 48 2.95 19.32 14.04
CA TYR A 48 2.22 20.47 13.51
C TYR A 48 2.69 20.77 12.10
N SER A 49 1.74 20.90 11.18
CA SER A 49 2.05 21.20 9.78
C SER A 49 1.79 22.66 9.46
N LEU A 50 2.84 23.37 9.06
CA LEU A 50 2.79 24.80 8.77
C LEU A 50 3.19 25.08 7.33
N SER A 51 2.46 25.96 6.66
CA SER A 51 2.95 26.67 5.48
C SER A 51 3.53 27.99 5.96
N ILE A 52 4.84 28.17 5.80
CA ILE A 52 5.53 29.42 6.12
C ILE A 52 5.95 30.08 4.81
N SER A 53 5.51 31.32 4.62
CA SER A 53 5.81 32.14 3.45
C SER A 53 6.43 33.47 3.89
N GLY A 54 7.25 34.05 3.03
CA GLY A 54 7.89 35.33 3.31
C GLY A 54 8.73 35.82 2.14
N ASN A 55 9.21 37.06 2.23
CA ASN A 55 9.93 37.70 1.12
C ASN A 55 11.32 37.09 0.87
N ASN A 56 11.91 36.43 1.87
CA ASN A 56 13.22 35.81 1.79
C ASN A 56 13.28 34.56 2.67
N PHE A 57 13.62 33.42 2.06
CA PHE A 57 13.79 32.16 2.76
C PHE A 57 14.84 32.24 3.88
N LYS A 58 15.92 33.00 3.68
CA LYS A 58 16.97 33.18 4.69
C LYS A 58 16.45 33.79 5.99
N THR A 59 15.47 34.69 5.91
CA THR A 59 14.83 35.29 7.08
C THR A 59 14.01 34.25 7.85
N ILE A 60 13.20 33.47 7.14
CA ILE A 60 12.42 32.36 7.72
C ILE A 60 13.38 31.37 8.39
N TYR A 61 14.40 30.94 7.66
CA TYR A 61 15.40 29.99 8.13
C TYR A 61 16.10 30.46 9.40
N ASN A 62 16.57 31.71 9.45
CA ASN A 62 17.21 32.27 10.64
C ASN A 62 16.25 32.28 11.85
N ALA A 63 14.97 32.60 11.63
CA ALA A 63 13.96 32.58 12.69
C ALA A 63 13.78 31.15 13.27
N LEU A 64 13.70 30.14 12.41
CA LEU A 64 13.57 28.74 12.82
C LEU A 64 14.74 28.30 13.72
N VAL A 65 15.96 28.62 13.28
CA VAL A 65 17.21 28.28 13.98
C VAL A 65 17.31 29.01 15.31
N GLU A 66 17.00 30.31 15.34
CA GLU A 66 17.09 31.13 16.55
C GLU A 66 16.12 30.66 17.65
N PHE A 67 14.89 30.31 17.26
CA PHE A 67 13.92 29.77 18.21
C PHE A 67 14.39 28.41 18.76
N ALA A 68 14.89 27.55 17.88
CA ALA A 68 15.30 26.21 18.24
C ALA A 68 16.50 26.14 19.22
N GLY A 69 17.37 27.15 19.23
CA GLY A 69 18.48 27.21 20.19
C GLY A 69 18.04 27.30 21.65
N ASN A 70 16.75 27.56 21.93
CA ASN A 70 16.23 27.84 23.28
C ASN A 70 15.15 26.86 23.76
N GLU A 71 14.65 25.97 22.90
CA GLU A 71 13.52 25.09 23.20
C GLU A 71 13.74 23.71 22.56
N GLU A 72 13.15 22.66 23.15
CA GLU A 72 13.17 21.32 22.55
C GLU A 72 12.21 21.25 21.36
N ILE A 73 12.75 21.26 20.15
CA ILE A 73 11.97 21.30 18.91
C ILE A 73 12.71 20.60 17.77
N THR A 74 11.93 19.92 16.93
CA THR A 74 12.42 19.30 15.70
C THR A 74 11.63 19.83 14.51
N TYR A 75 12.34 20.23 13.46
CA TYR A 75 11.76 20.63 12.17
C TYR A 75 12.05 19.57 11.12
N VAL A 76 11.04 19.21 10.34
CA VAL A 76 11.16 18.29 9.22
C VAL A 76 10.58 18.94 7.97
N TYR A 77 11.42 19.08 6.95
CA TYR A 77 11.00 19.52 5.63
C TYR A 77 11.20 18.40 4.61
N SER A 78 10.12 18.07 3.90
CA SER A 78 10.10 16.98 2.92
C SER A 78 10.25 17.54 1.51
N TYR A 79 11.22 17.00 0.77
CA TYR A 79 11.44 17.37 -0.62
C TYR A 79 11.70 16.14 -1.47
N GLU A 80 11.00 16.06 -2.60
CA GLU A 80 11.06 14.93 -3.50
C GLU A 80 11.56 15.39 -4.86
N LYS A 81 12.49 14.64 -5.42
CA LYS A 81 12.97 14.83 -6.79
C LYS A 81 13.30 13.49 -7.40
N ASN A 82 13.34 13.43 -8.72
CA ASN A 82 13.94 12.27 -9.39
C ASN A 82 15.45 12.43 -9.49
N ASP A 83 16.17 11.31 -9.58
CA ASP A 83 17.58 11.31 -9.96
C ASP A 83 17.76 11.78 -11.42
N ASP A 84 19.01 12.07 -11.81
CA ASP A 84 19.32 12.61 -13.13
C ASP A 84 18.92 11.67 -14.28
N GLN A 85 18.81 10.38 -13.99
CA GLN A 85 18.39 9.34 -14.95
C GLN A 85 16.88 9.09 -14.96
N LEU A 86 16.11 9.75 -14.08
CA LEU A 86 14.67 9.54 -13.87
C LEU A 86 14.31 8.09 -13.51
N MET A 87 15.26 7.35 -12.97
CA MET A 87 15.12 5.96 -12.56
C MET A 87 14.67 5.84 -11.12
N TYR A 88 15.18 6.69 -10.23
CA TYR A 88 14.88 6.66 -8.80
C TYR A 88 14.20 7.96 -8.34
N THR A 89 13.21 7.83 -7.47
CA THR A 89 12.67 8.95 -6.71
C THR A 89 13.50 9.13 -5.43
N ILE A 90 14.16 10.28 -5.31
CA ILE A 90 14.94 10.69 -4.15
C ILE A 90 14.03 11.46 -3.19
N LEU A 91 13.83 10.88 -2.02
CA LEU A 91 13.01 11.37 -0.92
C LEU A 91 13.95 11.98 0.13
N ASN A 92 14.15 13.30 0.06
CA ASN A 92 14.96 14.01 1.06
C ASN A 92 14.06 14.45 2.22
N ARG A 93 14.55 14.22 3.44
CA ARG A 93 14.03 14.82 4.66
C ARG A 93 15.14 15.70 5.23
N TYR A 94 14.90 17.00 5.23
CA TYR A 94 15.77 17.97 5.84
C TYR A 94 15.32 18.12 7.29
N ILE A 95 16.18 17.73 8.22
CA ILE A 95 15.86 17.63 9.64
C ILE A 95 16.73 18.62 10.39
N PHE A 96 16.09 19.42 11.23
CA PHE A 96 16.74 20.14 12.32
C PHE A 96 16.23 19.54 13.62
N SER A 97 17.09 19.27 14.57
CA SER A 97 16.66 18.88 15.91
C SER A 97 17.57 19.49 16.95
N SER A 98 16.98 20.12 17.97
CA SER A 98 17.73 20.54 19.17
C SER A 98 18.10 19.34 20.07
N ARG A 99 17.68 18.12 19.69
CA ARG A 99 17.94 16.86 20.42
C ARG A 99 18.95 15.99 19.68
N ASP A 100 19.89 15.44 20.44
CA ASP A 100 20.93 14.54 19.92
C ASP A 100 20.39 13.13 19.61
N ASP A 101 19.29 12.71 20.25
CA ASP A 101 18.70 11.37 20.15
C ASP A 101 17.60 11.24 19.08
N VAL A 102 17.39 12.28 18.24
CA VAL A 102 16.31 12.29 17.23
C VAL A 102 16.40 11.12 16.25
N MET A 103 17.60 10.65 15.96
CA MET A 103 17.83 9.53 15.04
C MET A 103 17.57 8.16 15.67
N GLU A 104 17.43 8.05 17.00
CA GLU A 104 17.04 6.81 17.67
C GLU A 104 15.60 6.37 17.32
N ALA A 105 14.79 7.29 16.78
CA ALA A 105 13.48 6.98 16.23
C ALA A 105 13.55 6.08 14.97
N PHE A 106 14.74 5.90 14.38
CA PHE A 106 14.97 5.14 13.16
C PHE A 106 16.09 4.10 13.32
N ASP A 107 16.05 3.05 12.49
CA ASP A 107 17.11 2.06 12.43
C ASP A 107 18.19 2.55 11.45
N ILE A 108 19.31 3.04 11.97
CA ILE A 108 20.40 3.60 11.15
C ILE A 108 21.71 2.89 11.53
N ASN A 109 22.38 2.34 10.53
CA ASN A 109 23.75 1.86 10.69
C ASN A 109 24.71 3.04 10.55
N ILE A 110 25.01 3.66 11.70
CA ILE A 110 25.83 4.87 11.80
C ILE A 110 27.29 4.53 11.52
N LYS A 111 27.91 5.25 10.57
CA LYS A 111 29.36 5.25 10.35
C LYS A 111 29.99 6.45 11.06
N ASP A 112 29.42 7.63 10.82
CA ASP A 112 29.77 8.90 11.44
C ASP A 112 28.49 9.56 11.96
N GLU A 113 28.47 9.98 13.23
CA GLU A 113 27.31 10.62 13.85
C GLU A 113 27.10 12.04 13.29
N ILE A 114 25.85 12.37 12.97
CA ILE A 114 25.46 13.69 12.47
C ILE A 114 24.78 14.45 13.59
N ASP A 115 25.32 15.61 13.93
CA ASP A 115 24.64 16.58 14.78
C ASP A 115 23.59 17.34 13.96
N PHE A 116 22.31 17.01 14.14
CA PHE A 116 21.18 17.65 13.47
C PHE A 116 20.79 19.02 14.06
N SER A 117 21.47 19.46 15.13
CA SER A 117 21.41 20.84 15.62
C SER A 117 22.43 21.74 14.91
N CYS A 118 23.49 21.14 14.33
CA CYS A 118 24.54 21.85 13.63
C CYS A 118 24.18 22.10 12.16
N LEU A 119 24.46 23.32 11.70
CA LEU A 119 24.07 23.82 10.39
C LEU A 119 25.24 23.97 9.42
N ASP A 120 26.44 23.55 9.82
CA ASP A 120 27.68 23.72 9.04
C ASP A 120 28.18 22.39 8.44
N THR A 121 27.34 21.35 8.46
CA THR A 121 27.68 20.03 7.91
C THR A 121 26.85 19.69 6.67
N ASP A 122 27.51 19.02 5.72
CA ASP A 122 26.93 18.46 4.51
C ASP A 122 26.65 16.96 4.64
N ALA A 123 26.85 16.41 5.84
CA ALA A 123 26.64 15.01 6.14
C ALA A 123 25.16 14.61 6.01
N TYR A 124 24.92 13.36 5.61
CA TYR A 124 23.58 12.79 5.52
C TYR A 124 23.60 11.28 5.71
N TYR A 125 22.45 10.74 6.09
CA TYR A 125 22.18 9.31 6.04
C TYR A 125 21.39 8.96 4.79
N SER A 126 21.67 7.81 4.17
CA SER A 126 20.97 7.36 2.97
C SER A 126 20.52 5.90 3.08
N SER A 127 19.40 5.56 2.46
CA SER A 127 18.99 4.15 2.32
C SER A 127 19.79 3.40 1.24
N ALA A 128 20.36 4.14 0.29
CA ALA A 128 21.22 3.62 -0.76
C ALA A 128 22.61 3.25 -0.21
N ALA A 129 23.27 2.30 -0.87
CA ALA A 129 24.67 2.02 -0.60
C ALA A 129 25.51 3.15 -1.21
N ASP A 130 25.88 4.13 -0.38
CA ASP A 130 26.62 5.31 -0.78
C ASP A 130 27.83 5.53 0.15
N ASP A 131 29.03 5.45 -0.41
CA ASP A 131 30.29 5.62 0.32
C ASP A 131 30.47 7.04 0.89
N GLN A 132 29.74 8.02 0.34
CA GLN A 132 29.76 9.42 0.78
C GLN A 132 28.81 9.69 1.96
N SER A 133 27.84 8.79 2.20
CA SER A 133 26.94 8.93 3.33
C SER A 133 27.65 8.69 4.67
N SER A 134 27.18 9.36 5.72
CA SER A 134 27.66 9.18 7.09
C SER A 134 27.05 7.96 7.78
N GLY A 135 26.20 7.21 7.07
CA GLY A 135 25.51 6.06 7.62
C GLY A 135 24.37 5.62 6.72
N ARG A 136 23.95 4.38 6.91
CA ARG A 136 22.91 3.76 6.09
C ARG A 136 21.60 3.68 6.86
N ILE A 137 20.54 4.24 6.30
CA ILE A 137 19.17 4.05 6.80
C ILE A 137 18.78 2.59 6.53
N MET A 138 18.48 1.85 7.59
CA MET A 138 18.18 0.44 7.55
C MET A 138 16.68 0.21 7.72
N ILE A 139 16.20 -0.81 7.03
CA ILE A 139 14.94 -1.49 7.36
C ILE A 139 15.23 -3.00 7.43
N LEU A 140 14.20 -3.81 7.68
CA LEU A 140 14.35 -5.26 7.79
C LEU A 140 15.00 -5.88 6.53
N ASP A 141 14.63 -5.41 5.33
CA ASP A 141 15.33 -5.72 4.08
C ASP A 141 15.37 -4.51 3.13
N ASN A 142 16.52 -3.83 3.03
CA ASN A 142 16.70 -2.67 2.15
C ASN A 142 16.51 -2.97 0.65
N HIS A 143 16.48 -4.23 0.20
CA HIS A 143 16.08 -4.52 -1.19
C HIS A 143 14.64 -4.09 -1.51
N PHE A 144 13.83 -3.84 -0.48
CA PHE A 144 12.56 -3.15 -0.62
C PHE A 144 12.69 -1.84 -1.39
N PHE A 145 13.68 -1.00 -1.08
CA PHE A 145 13.84 0.31 -1.74
C PHE A 145 14.12 0.17 -3.24
N ASP A 146 14.88 -0.86 -3.64
CA ASP A 146 15.14 -1.16 -5.05
C ASP A 146 13.86 -1.57 -5.81
N GLN A 147 12.91 -2.23 -5.14
CA GLN A 147 11.63 -2.64 -5.76
C GLN A 147 10.72 -1.45 -6.04
N TYR A 148 10.79 -0.41 -5.21
CA TYR A 148 10.02 0.82 -5.36
C TYR A 148 10.78 1.93 -6.08
N LEU A 149 12.05 1.69 -6.43
CA LEU A 149 12.94 2.67 -7.04
C LEU A 149 13.01 3.96 -6.21
N GLN A 150 13.16 3.83 -4.90
CA GLN A 150 13.19 4.95 -3.97
C GLN A 150 14.52 5.03 -3.22
N ILE A 151 14.99 6.26 -2.98
CA ILE A 151 16.16 6.53 -2.13
C ILE A 151 15.73 7.51 -1.06
N PHE A 152 15.86 7.13 0.20
CA PHE A 152 15.60 8.00 1.35
C PHE A 152 16.91 8.64 1.80
N ASN A 153 16.88 9.95 2.02
CA ASN A 153 18.00 10.67 2.60
C ASN A 153 17.54 11.51 3.79
N PHE A 154 18.23 11.40 4.92
CA PHE A 154 18.10 12.31 6.05
C PHE A 154 19.28 13.27 6.03
N LYS A 155 18.98 14.54 5.75
CA LYS A 155 19.94 15.62 5.59
C LYS A 155 19.75 16.63 6.70
N THR A 156 20.82 17.34 7.05
CA THR A 156 20.74 18.52 7.91
C THR A 156 19.93 19.64 7.27
N PHE A 157 19.28 20.44 8.11
CA PHE A 157 18.28 21.42 7.68
C PHE A 157 18.85 22.57 6.84
N ASN A 158 20.13 22.91 6.99
CA ASN A 158 20.84 23.93 6.21
C ASN A 158 20.76 23.74 4.68
N LYS A 159 20.60 22.50 4.21
CA LYS A 159 20.51 22.17 2.79
C LYS A 159 19.13 22.42 2.18
N ILE A 160 18.16 22.91 2.94
CA ILE A 160 16.85 23.32 2.43
C ILE A 160 16.96 24.46 1.39
N GLU A 161 18.05 25.25 1.38
CA GLU A 161 18.30 26.27 0.34
C GLU A 161 18.36 25.69 -1.08
N GLU A 162 18.61 24.39 -1.23
CA GLU A 162 18.51 23.68 -2.51
C GLU A 162 17.07 23.66 -3.05
N CYS A 163 16.07 23.89 -2.19
CA CYS A 163 14.65 23.83 -2.49
C CYS A 163 14.13 25.21 -2.92
N LYS A 164 13.99 25.43 -4.23
CA LYS A 164 13.44 26.67 -4.80
C LYS A 164 11.90 26.71 -4.70
N SER A 165 11.35 26.85 -3.49
CA SER A 165 9.92 27.09 -3.27
C SER A 165 9.69 28.48 -2.67
N ILE A 166 8.52 29.06 -2.96
CA ILE A 166 8.04 30.32 -2.35
C ILE A 166 7.31 30.01 -1.03
N ASP A 167 6.65 28.86 -0.96
CA ASP A 167 5.95 28.38 0.23
C ASP A 167 6.68 27.15 0.79
N HIS A 168 7.02 27.21 2.08
CA HIS A 168 7.72 26.12 2.76
C HIS A 168 6.75 25.40 3.68
N TYR A 169 6.35 24.21 3.25
CA TYR A 169 5.56 23.31 4.08
C TYR A 169 6.47 22.56 5.05
N ILE A 170 6.51 23.01 6.30
CA ILE A 170 7.40 22.52 7.35
C ILE A 170 6.57 21.83 8.42
N HIS A 171 7.02 20.64 8.80
CA HIS A 171 6.49 19.90 9.94
C HIS A 171 7.30 20.22 11.20
N ILE A 172 6.59 20.46 12.30
CA ILE A 172 7.17 20.84 13.58
C ILE A 172 6.74 19.84 14.62
N VAL A 173 7.71 19.17 15.21
CA VAL A 173 7.48 18.21 16.29
C VAL A 173 7.91 18.84 17.60
N CYS A 174 6.92 19.11 18.47
CA CYS A 174 7.16 19.62 19.81
C CYS A 174 5.91 19.50 20.70
N LYS A 175 6.06 19.88 21.98
CA LYS A 175 4.92 20.05 22.89
C LYS A 175 4.09 21.27 22.50
N GLU A 176 2.78 21.19 22.72
CA GLU A 176 1.82 22.25 22.40
C GLU A 176 2.19 23.63 22.99
N LYS A 177 2.72 23.66 24.21
CA LYS A 177 3.19 24.90 24.83
C LYS A 177 4.35 25.55 24.05
N VAL A 178 5.27 24.74 23.53
CA VAL A 178 6.41 25.21 22.73
C VAL A 178 5.92 25.69 21.37
N PHE A 179 5.00 24.95 20.74
CA PHE A 179 4.39 25.34 19.48
C PHE A 179 3.70 26.71 19.56
N ASN A 180 2.90 26.97 20.60
CA ASN A 180 2.22 28.26 20.73
C ASN A 180 3.23 29.43 20.86
N LYS A 181 4.31 29.25 21.64
CA LYS A 181 5.40 30.23 21.71
C LYS A 181 6.10 30.43 20.37
N PHE A 182 6.29 29.35 19.62
CA PHE A 182 6.93 29.39 18.31
C PHE A 182 6.12 30.23 17.32
N ILE A 183 4.79 30.05 17.29
CA ILE A 183 3.91 30.84 16.43
C ILE A 183 3.95 32.32 16.82
N GLU A 184 3.88 32.64 18.11
CA GLU A 184 4.02 34.02 18.61
C GLU A 184 5.38 34.62 18.19
N PHE A 185 6.47 33.87 18.38
CA PHE A 185 7.81 34.28 17.99
C PHE A 185 7.93 34.59 16.49
N LEU A 186 7.38 33.74 15.60
CA LEU A 186 7.45 33.97 14.16
C LEU A 186 6.75 35.27 13.72
N TYR A 187 5.60 35.59 14.34
CA TYR A 187 4.88 36.84 14.05
C TYR A 187 5.63 38.08 14.56
N ASP A 188 6.33 37.97 15.68
CA ASP A 188 7.13 39.05 16.25
C ASP A 188 8.50 39.22 15.56
N TYR A 189 9.00 38.18 14.89
CA TYR A 189 10.35 38.17 14.30
C TYR A 189 10.50 39.10 13.09
N ASP A 190 9.57 39.00 12.12
CA ASP A 190 9.58 39.80 10.90
C ASP A 190 8.16 39.89 10.31
N GLU A 191 7.67 41.11 10.06
CA GLU A 191 6.32 41.37 9.55
C GLU A 191 6.03 40.72 8.18
N SER A 192 7.08 40.34 7.43
CA SER A 192 6.94 39.65 6.14
C SER A 192 6.68 38.16 6.26
N ILE A 193 6.81 37.56 7.45
CA ILE A 193 6.54 36.14 7.68
C ILE A 193 5.04 35.93 7.85
N SER A 194 4.46 35.07 7.01
CA SER A 194 3.08 34.61 7.14
C SER A 194 3.04 33.11 7.37
N VAL A 195 2.23 32.69 8.36
CA VAL A 195 2.10 31.31 8.78
C VAL A 195 0.66 30.84 8.60
N SER A 196 0.48 29.72 7.91
CA SER A 196 -0.81 29.02 7.83
C SER A 196 -0.69 27.65 8.52
N ASN A 197 -1.57 27.39 9.49
CA ASN A 197 -1.58 26.13 10.25
C ASN A 197 -2.56 25.13 9.61
N HIS A 198 -2.02 23.98 9.20
CA HIS A 198 -2.76 22.91 8.53
C HIS A 198 -2.92 21.65 9.39
N THR A 199 -2.51 21.68 10.67
CA THR A 199 -2.48 20.51 11.57
C THR A 199 -3.83 19.79 11.67
N GLY A 200 -4.96 20.51 11.58
CA GLY A 200 -6.31 19.94 11.67
C GLY A 200 -6.91 19.37 10.38
N ASN A 201 -6.25 19.56 9.24
CA ASN A 201 -6.73 19.06 7.93
C ASN A 201 -6.17 17.68 7.58
N ILE A 202 -5.31 17.13 8.42
CA ILE A 202 -4.72 15.81 8.24
C ILE A 202 -5.44 14.88 9.22
N ASN A 203 -6.15 13.86 8.69
CA ASN A 203 -6.73 12.79 9.51
C ASN A 203 -5.65 12.25 10.47
N GLU A 204 -6.00 11.87 11.71
CA GLU A 204 -5.04 11.28 12.66
C GLU A 204 -4.23 10.16 11.97
N ILE A 205 -2.99 10.48 11.60
CA ILE A 205 -2.09 9.53 10.95
C ILE A 205 -1.60 8.61 12.06
N THR A 206 -2.07 7.37 12.05
CA THR A 206 -1.64 6.35 13.00
C THR A 206 -0.31 5.77 12.51
N ILE A 207 0.75 5.90 13.32
CA ILE A 207 1.99 5.16 13.07
C ILE A 207 1.69 3.66 13.19
N LEU A 208 2.11 2.91 12.17
CA LEU A 208 1.81 1.49 12.08
C LEU A 208 2.83 0.70 12.91
N ASN A 209 2.32 -0.19 13.76
CA ASN A 209 3.16 -1.10 14.53
C ASN A 209 3.43 -2.38 13.74
N GLU A 210 4.72 -2.70 13.56
CA GLU A 210 5.22 -3.92 12.93
C GLU A 210 4.52 -5.18 13.47
N SER A 211 4.39 -5.30 14.79
CA SER A 211 3.79 -6.47 15.43
C SER A 211 2.31 -6.63 15.08
N GLU A 212 1.58 -5.53 14.92
CA GLU A 212 0.16 -5.57 14.54
C GLU A 212 -0.04 -6.07 13.11
N GLY A 213 0.82 -5.62 12.18
CA GLY A 213 0.85 -6.10 10.79
C GLY A 213 1.09 -7.61 10.73
N ILE A 214 2.12 -8.11 11.43
CA ILE A 214 2.42 -9.54 11.51
C ILE A 214 1.23 -10.31 12.13
N ILE A 215 0.65 -9.80 13.22
CA ILE A 215 -0.49 -10.42 13.89
C ILE A 215 -1.71 -10.54 12.96
N ALA A 216 -2.02 -9.49 12.20
CA ALA A 216 -3.16 -9.45 11.29
C ALA A 216 -3.02 -10.50 10.17
N GLN A 217 -1.84 -10.58 9.53
CA GLN A 217 -1.60 -11.53 8.44
C GLN A 217 -1.54 -12.98 8.96
N GLY A 218 -0.81 -13.21 10.05
CA GLY A 218 -0.66 -14.54 10.62
C GLY A 218 -1.99 -15.12 11.13
N LYS A 219 -2.88 -14.30 11.70
CA LYS A 219 -4.23 -14.75 12.12
C LYS A 219 -5.05 -15.27 10.94
N LYS A 220 -5.07 -14.54 9.82
CA LYS A 220 -5.82 -14.95 8.61
C LYS A 220 -5.31 -16.29 8.06
N LEU A 221 -3.99 -16.46 7.99
CA LEU A 221 -3.37 -17.70 7.50
C LEU A 221 -3.59 -18.88 8.45
N LEU A 222 -3.49 -18.68 9.75
CA LEU A 222 -3.77 -19.72 10.74
C LEU A 222 -5.22 -20.19 10.69
N GLN A 223 -6.19 -19.28 10.54
CA GLN A 223 -7.61 -19.65 10.41
C GLN A 223 -7.84 -20.57 9.21
N PHE A 224 -7.24 -20.27 8.06
CA PHE A 224 -7.32 -21.11 6.88
C PHE A 224 -6.68 -22.50 7.12
N ASN A 225 -5.52 -22.52 7.76
CA ASN A 225 -4.80 -23.75 8.08
C ASN A 225 -5.65 -24.68 8.98
N VAL A 226 -6.28 -24.15 10.03
CA VAL A 226 -7.18 -24.90 10.94
C VAL A 226 -8.26 -25.63 10.16
N ILE A 227 -8.92 -24.94 9.21
CA ILE A 227 -10.01 -25.50 8.41
C ILE A 227 -9.47 -26.67 7.60
N VAL A 228 -8.42 -26.45 6.79
CA VAL A 228 -7.80 -27.48 5.93
C VAL A 228 -7.35 -28.69 6.75
N PHE A 229 -6.76 -28.46 7.91
CA PHE A 229 -6.32 -29.51 8.83
C PHE A 229 -7.47 -30.39 9.30
N ALA A 230 -8.55 -29.77 9.79
CA ALA A 230 -9.71 -30.48 10.28
C ALA A 230 -10.28 -31.39 9.19
N VAL A 231 -10.36 -30.92 7.94
CA VAL A 231 -10.85 -31.71 6.79
C VAL A 231 -10.02 -32.97 6.58
N ILE A 232 -8.70 -32.79 6.49
CA ILE A 232 -7.78 -33.85 6.11
C ILE A 232 -7.72 -34.89 7.21
N ILE A 233 -7.67 -34.46 8.47
CA ILE A 233 -7.63 -35.36 9.62
C ILE A 233 -8.95 -36.13 9.77
N ILE A 234 -10.11 -35.46 9.66
CA ILE A 234 -11.42 -36.14 9.68
C ILE A 234 -11.49 -37.17 8.55
N SER A 235 -11.08 -36.80 7.33
CA SER A 235 -11.07 -37.71 6.17
C SER A 235 -10.13 -38.91 6.40
N MET A 236 -8.98 -38.69 7.01
CA MET A 236 -8.05 -39.76 7.38
C MET A 236 -8.64 -40.70 8.44
N ILE A 237 -9.32 -40.16 9.45
CA ILE A 237 -9.96 -40.97 10.49
C ILE A 237 -11.05 -41.84 9.89
N LEU A 238 -11.91 -41.27 9.04
CA LEU A 238 -12.97 -42.01 8.35
C LEU A 238 -12.44 -43.13 7.48
N LYS A 239 -11.36 -42.89 6.72
CA LYS A 239 -10.73 -43.92 5.87
C LYS A 239 -10.25 -45.14 6.64
N GLN A 240 -9.88 -44.97 7.91
CA GLN A 240 -9.38 -46.06 8.77
C GLN A 240 -10.41 -46.56 9.80
N ASN A 241 -11.68 -46.16 9.68
CA ASN A 241 -12.72 -46.45 10.68
C ASN A 241 -12.79 -47.93 11.09
N ARG A 242 -12.80 -48.87 10.14
CA ARG A 242 -12.86 -50.31 10.40
C ARG A 242 -11.66 -50.80 11.21
N ASN A 243 -10.46 -50.33 10.89
CA ASN A 243 -9.25 -50.68 11.62
C ASN A 243 -9.30 -50.19 13.07
N TYR A 244 -9.84 -48.99 13.29
CA TYR A 244 -9.98 -48.43 14.64
C TYR A 244 -11.04 -49.20 15.45
N MET A 245 -12.15 -49.60 14.83
CA MET A 245 -13.15 -50.45 15.48
C MET A 245 -12.56 -51.80 15.89
N ILE A 246 -11.79 -52.46 15.02
CA ILE A 246 -11.13 -53.74 15.32
C ILE A 246 -10.15 -53.58 16.49
N ARG A 247 -9.27 -52.57 16.46
CA ARG A 247 -8.32 -52.31 17.56
C ARG A 247 -9.03 -52.01 18.88
N ARG A 248 -10.18 -51.33 18.84
CA ARG A 248 -11.02 -51.08 20.02
C ARG A 248 -11.71 -52.34 20.55
N MET A 249 -12.15 -53.25 19.67
CA MET A 249 -12.67 -54.56 20.10
C MET A 249 -11.59 -55.39 20.80
N MET A 250 -10.34 -55.26 20.36
CA MET A 250 -9.18 -55.89 21.00
C MET A 250 -8.71 -55.17 22.29
N GLY A 251 -9.48 -54.20 22.82
CA GLY A 251 -9.19 -53.53 24.09
C GLY A 251 -8.24 -52.33 24.02
N THR A 252 -7.85 -51.88 22.81
CA THR A 252 -6.97 -50.69 22.69
C THR A 252 -7.75 -49.41 23.00
N SER A 253 -7.22 -48.55 23.87
CA SER A 253 -7.84 -47.26 24.18
C SER A 253 -7.78 -46.29 22.99
N THR A 254 -8.77 -45.40 22.89
CA THR A 254 -8.83 -44.39 21.81
C THR A 254 -7.58 -43.51 21.76
N ILE A 255 -7.07 -43.11 22.93
CA ILE A 255 -5.86 -42.28 23.05
C ILE A 255 -4.65 -43.02 22.47
N LYS A 256 -4.50 -44.32 22.77
CA LYS A 256 -3.39 -45.13 22.24
C LYS A 256 -3.49 -45.32 20.73
N ILE A 257 -4.71 -45.45 20.18
CA ILE A 257 -4.93 -45.46 18.72
C ILE A 257 -4.52 -44.12 18.10
N PHE A 258 -4.93 -42.99 18.70
CA PHE A 258 -4.60 -41.67 18.22
C PHE A 258 -3.08 -41.42 18.20
N ILE A 259 -2.39 -41.66 19.33
CA ILE A 259 -0.94 -41.44 19.45
C ILE A 259 -0.18 -42.26 18.40
N ASN A 260 -0.54 -43.54 18.22
CA ASN A 260 0.13 -44.41 17.26
C ASN A 260 -0.10 -43.98 15.80
N GLU A 261 -1.27 -43.46 15.46
CA GLU A 261 -1.61 -43.09 14.08
C GLU A 261 -1.20 -41.66 13.70
N PHE A 262 -1.34 -40.72 14.64
CA PHE A 262 -1.23 -39.28 14.39
C PHE A 262 -0.14 -38.59 15.21
N GLY A 263 0.34 -39.17 16.31
CA GLY A 263 1.34 -38.53 17.18
C GLY A 263 2.62 -38.13 16.44
N LYS A 264 3.20 -39.06 15.67
CA LYS A 264 4.38 -38.77 14.82
C LYS A 264 4.08 -37.74 13.74
N LEU A 265 2.87 -37.74 13.19
CA LEU A 265 2.46 -36.78 12.17
C LEU A 265 2.42 -35.37 12.77
N PHE A 266 1.79 -35.19 13.93
CA PHE A 266 1.65 -33.89 14.59
C PHE A 266 3.00 -33.33 15.02
N ALA A 267 3.87 -34.17 15.58
CA ALA A 267 5.24 -33.76 15.90
C ALA A 267 6.02 -33.32 14.65
N LEU A 268 5.88 -34.05 13.54
CA LEU A 268 6.51 -33.69 12.27
C LEU A 268 5.98 -32.37 11.71
N LEU A 269 4.67 -32.14 11.76
CA LEU A 269 4.05 -30.91 11.27
C LEU A 269 4.49 -29.69 12.08
N PHE A 270 4.55 -29.82 13.41
CA PHE A 270 5.05 -28.76 14.27
C PHE A 270 6.53 -28.47 14.00
N GLY A 271 7.36 -29.53 13.94
CA GLY A 271 8.78 -29.38 13.65
C GLY A 271 9.05 -28.77 12.28
N GLU A 272 8.29 -29.17 11.26
CA GLU A 272 8.36 -28.60 9.91
C GLU A 272 7.96 -27.12 9.89
N PHE A 273 6.84 -26.76 10.55
CA PHE A 273 6.36 -25.39 10.63
C PHE A 273 7.39 -24.47 11.30
N ALA A 274 7.91 -24.86 12.47
CA ALA A 274 8.90 -24.07 13.19
C ALA A 274 10.22 -23.97 12.42
N LEU A 275 10.68 -25.08 11.81
CA LEU A 275 11.91 -25.10 11.04
C LEU A 275 11.82 -24.20 9.80
N ILE A 276 10.72 -24.28 9.05
CA ILE A 276 10.53 -23.45 7.85
C ILE A 276 10.38 -21.99 8.25
N ASN A 277 9.72 -21.67 9.37
CA ASN A 277 9.62 -20.29 9.84
C ASN A 277 11.01 -19.68 10.07
N VAL A 278 11.86 -20.38 10.83
CA VAL A 278 13.22 -19.92 11.14
C VAL A 278 14.09 -19.84 9.87
N LEU A 279 14.12 -20.90 9.06
CA LEU A 279 14.93 -20.93 7.84
C LEU A 279 14.51 -19.86 6.84
N SER A 280 13.21 -19.72 6.59
CA SER A 280 12.69 -18.75 5.63
C SER A 280 12.99 -17.32 6.09
N PHE A 281 12.92 -17.06 7.40
CA PHE A 281 13.26 -15.75 7.96
C PHE A 281 14.71 -15.38 7.67
N PHE A 282 15.67 -16.26 7.97
CA PHE A 282 17.09 -15.99 7.71
C PHE A 282 17.44 -15.96 6.21
N ILE A 283 16.65 -16.61 5.35
CA ILE A 283 16.82 -16.50 3.89
C ILE A 283 16.37 -15.13 3.38
N LEU A 284 15.25 -14.61 3.90
CA LEU A 284 14.66 -13.34 3.49
C LEU A 284 15.38 -12.14 4.14
N VAL A 285 15.68 -12.23 5.43
CA VAL A 285 16.28 -11.16 6.24
C VAL A 285 17.77 -11.42 6.40
N LYS A 286 18.55 -10.92 5.45
CA LYS A 286 20.01 -11.10 5.43
C LYS A 286 20.77 -10.04 6.23
N GLN A 287 20.22 -8.82 6.28
CA GLN A 287 20.87 -7.68 6.90
C GLN A 287 20.74 -7.78 8.43
N GLU A 288 21.67 -7.16 9.15
CA GLU A 288 21.52 -6.94 10.59
C GLU A 288 20.85 -5.59 10.78
N SER A 289 19.77 -5.57 11.55
CA SER A 289 18.98 -4.40 11.90
C SER A 289 18.54 -4.54 13.35
N VAL A 290 18.32 -3.44 14.05
CA VAL A 290 17.86 -3.45 15.46
C VAL A 290 16.52 -4.17 15.58
N THR A 291 15.67 -4.04 14.55
CA THR A 291 14.33 -4.62 14.47
C THR A 291 14.29 -6.11 14.15
N LYS A 292 15.37 -6.69 13.59
CA LYS A 292 15.44 -8.09 13.13
C LYS A 292 14.99 -9.10 14.19
N TRP A 293 15.54 -9.01 15.39
CA TRP A 293 15.28 -9.99 16.45
C TRP A 293 13.88 -9.85 17.05
N LYS A 294 13.35 -8.63 17.10
CA LYS A 294 11.97 -8.36 17.50
C LYS A 294 11.00 -9.02 16.52
N VAL A 295 11.20 -8.82 15.22
CA VAL A 295 10.37 -9.43 14.17
C VAL A 295 10.46 -10.96 14.19
N LEU A 296 11.66 -11.52 14.36
CA LEU A 296 11.82 -12.97 14.52
C LEU A 296 11.06 -13.48 15.74
N GLY A 297 11.14 -12.78 16.87
CA GLY A 297 10.39 -13.10 18.08
C GLY A 297 8.87 -13.10 17.84
N ASP A 298 8.36 -12.12 17.08
CA ASP A 298 6.95 -12.06 16.72
C ASP A 298 6.52 -13.20 15.78
N ILE A 299 7.36 -13.59 14.83
CA ILE A 299 7.12 -14.75 13.97
C ILE A 299 7.12 -16.05 14.79
N ILE A 300 8.05 -16.23 15.73
CA ILE A 300 8.13 -17.44 16.58
C ILE A 300 6.90 -17.58 17.49
N LYS A 301 6.24 -16.48 17.90
CA LYS A 301 4.97 -16.57 18.64
C LYS A 301 3.91 -17.39 17.88
N PHE A 302 3.96 -17.40 16.54
CA PHE A 302 3.08 -18.23 15.72
C PHE A 302 3.33 -19.72 15.84
N ASP A 303 4.55 -20.16 16.17
CA ASP A 303 4.81 -21.57 16.50
C ASP A 303 3.99 -21.97 17.73
N GLY A 304 3.95 -21.10 18.74
CA GLY A 304 3.10 -21.30 19.93
C GLY A 304 1.61 -21.38 19.59
N TYR A 305 1.11 -20.45 18.77
CA TYR A 305 -0.30 -20.49 18.32
C TYR A 305 -0.60 -21.76 17.50
N PHE A 306 0.31 -22.17 16.62
CA PHE A 306 0.16 -23.37 15.82
C PHE A 306 0.17 -24.64 16.69
N LEU A 307 1.01 -24.69 17.73
CA LEU A 307 1.02 -25.79 18.70
C LEU A 307 -0.32 -25.91 19.43
N ILE A 308 -0.88 -24.80 19.91
CA ILE A 308 -2.20 -24.77 20.57
C ILE A 308 -3.28 -25.28 19.62
N ILE A 309 -3.26 -24.85 18.36
CA ILE A 309 -4.17 -25.32 17.31
C ILE A 309 -4.04 -26.83 17.09
N LEU A 310 -2.81 -27.36 16.98
CA LEU A 310 -2.55 -28.78 16.82
C LEU A 310 -3.08 -29.58 18.02
N LEU A 311 -2.87 -29.11 19.25
CA LEU A 311 -3.41 -29.75 20.45
C LEU A 311 -4.94 -29.79 20.42
N GLY A 312 -5.59 -28.68 20.06
CA GLY A 312 -7.05 -28.61 19.91
C GLY A 312 -7.58 -29.60 18.86
N ILE A 313 -6.96 -29.64 17.68
CA ILE A 313 -7.32 -30.60 16.63
C ILE A 313 -7.08 -32.05 17.09
N GLY A 314 -6.02 -32.29 17.86
CA GLY A 314 -5.72 -33.61 18.42
C GLY A 314 -6.81 -34.10 19.38
N ILE A 315 -7.30 -33.22 20.25
CA ILE A 315 -8.43 -33.51 21.16
C ILE A 315 -9.69 -33.85 20.34
N ILE A 316 -10.04 -33.01 19.37
CA ILE A 316 -11.21 -33.22 18.49
C ILE A 316 -11.07 -34.55 17.74
N SER A 317 -9.87 -34.86 17.24
CA SER A 317 -9.57 -36.12 16.54
C SER A 317 -9.77 -37.33 17.44
N CYS A 318 -9.31 -37.26 18.69
CA CYS A 318 -9.49 -38.33 19.66
C CYS A 318 -10.99 -38.56 19.98
N LEU A 319 -11.75 -37.49 20.19
CA LEU A 319 -13.21 -37.55 20.38
C LEU A 319 -13.90 -38.18 19.15
N PHE A 320 -13.47 -37.81 17.95
CA PHE A 320 -14.04 -38.32 16.71
C PHE A 320 -13.71 -39.81 16.50
N ILE A 321 -12.49 -40.26 16.79
CA ILE A 321 -12.15 -41.71 16.79
C ILE A 321 -12.99 -42.46 17.81
N ARG A 322 -13.26 -41.89 18.99
CA ARG A 322 -14.14 -42.51 20.01
C ARG A 322 -15.55 -42.74 19.48
N LEU A 323 -16.09 -41.76 18.75
CA LEU A 323 -17.42 -41.81 18.14
C LEU A 323 -17.47 -42.83 17.00
N VAL A 324 -16.56 -42.72 16.02
CA VAL A 324 -16.59 -43.56 14.80
C VAL A 324 -16.12 -45.00 15.08
N GLY A 325 -15.22 -45.20 16.04
CA GLY A 325 -14.64 -46.51 16.38
C GLY A 325 -15.48 -47.37 17.34
N HIS A 326 -16.75 -47.03 17.59
CA HIS A 326 -17.56 -47.75 18.57
C HIS A 326 -18.07 -49.09 18.04
N VAL A 327 -17.91 -50.17 18.83
CA VAL A 327 -18.19 -51.57 18.43
C VAL A 327 -19.63 -51.79 17.95
N LYS A 328 -20.59 -51.06 18.55
CA LYS A 328 -22.02 -51.07 18.16
C LYS A 328 -22.27 -50.84 16.66
N TYR A 329 -21.33 -50.22 15.95
CA TYR A 329 -21.51 -49.83 14.55
C TYR A 329 -21.01 -50.87 13.54
N LEU A 330 -20.44 -52.00 13.98
CA LEU A 330 -19.82 -52.99 13.08
C LEU A 330 -20.85 -53.70 12.18
N ASN A 331 -22.08 -53.88 12.68
CA ASN A 331 -23.15 -54.64 12.01
C ASN A 331 -24.26 -53.78 11.38
N SER A 332 -24.13 -52.45 11.36
CA SER A 332 -25.21 -51.56 10.87
C SER A 332 -24.84 -50.90 9.53
N HIS A 333 -25.33 -51.48 8.43
CA HIS A 333 -25.18 -50.92 7.08
C HIS A 333 -25.71 -49.47 7.00
N ASN A 334 -26.74 -49.16 7.79
CA ASN A 334 -27.42 -47.87 7.86
C ASN A 334 -26.64 -46.74 8.57
N GLN A 335 -25.58 -47.06 9.32
CA GLN A 335 -24.71 -46.02 9.93
C GLN A 335 -23.48 -45.70 9.07
N LEU A 336 -22.97 -46.67 8.32
CA LEU A 336 -21.89 -46.43 7.36
C LEU A 336 -22.35 -45.45 6.26
N SER A 337 -23.60 -45.53 5.81
CA SER A 337 -24.20 -44.55 4.91
C SER A 337 -24.33 -43.15 5.54
N LYS A 338 -24.72 -43.05 6.82
CA LYS A 338 -24.76 -41.76 7.55
C LYS A 338 -23.38 -41.10 7.66
N LEU A 339 -22.31 -41.87 7.87
CA LEU A 339 -20.94 -41.35 7.89
C LEU A 339 -20.51 -40.78 6.52
N TYR A 340 -20.95 -41.39 5.42
CA TYR A 340 -20.75 -40.84 4.07
C TYR A 340 -21.49 -39.51 3.85
N TYR A 341 -22.74 -39.39 4.32
CA TYR A 341 -23.49 -38.13 4.26
C TYR A 341 -22.85 -37.03 5.11
N ILE A 342 -22.40 -37.35 6.33
CA ILE A 342 -21.65 -36.42 7.18
C ILE A 342 -20.38 -35.95 6.47
N GLN A 343 -19.65 -36.85 5.79
CA GLN A 343 -18.48 -36.48 5.00
C GLN A 343 -18.82 -35.53 3.84
N ALA A 344 -19.91 -35.79 3.12
CA ALA A 344 -20.35 -34.93 2.03
C ALA A 344 -20.73 -33.53 2.55
N ILE A 345 -21.50 -33.45 3.64
CA ILE A 345 -21.89 -32.19 4.27
C ILE A 345 -20.66 -31.40 4.74
N ILE A 346 -19.71 -32.06 5.42
CA ILE A 346 -18.47 -31.43 5.85
C ILE A 346 -17.72 -30.85 4.64
N LYS A 347 -17.55 -31.62 3.56
CA LYS A 347 -16.89 -31.13 2.32
C LYS A 347 -17.60 -29.92 1.71
N VAL A 348 -18.94 -29.90 1.68
CA VAL A 348 -19.71 -28.76 1.17
C VAL A 348 -19.48 -27.53 2.04
N ILE A 349 -19.60 -27.66 3.37
CA ILE A 349 -19.35 -26.55 4.31
C ILE A 349 -17.95 -25.98 4.09
N ILE A 350 -16.94 -26.84 4.02
CA ILE A 350 -15.56 -26.41 3.75
C ILE A 350 -15.45 -25.69 2.42
N THR A 351 -16.05 -26.22 1.35
CA THR A 351 -15.99 -25.60 0.02
C THR A 351 -16.57 -24.20 0.06
N VAL A 352 -17.71 -24.01 0.73
CA VAL A 352 -18.34 -22.69 0.92
C VAL A 352 -17.45 -21.76 1.74
N VAL A 353 -16.88 -22.25 2.85
CA VAL A 353 -15.97 -21.46 3.71
C VAL A 353 -14.70 -21.04 2.97
N LEU A 354 -14.14 -21.89 2.10
CA LEU A 354 -12.98 -21.58 1.28
C LEU A 354 -13.32 -20.63 0.11
N LEU A 355 -14.57 -20.61 -0.34
CA LEU A 355 -15.01 -19.76 -1.45
C LEU A 355 -15.05 -18.28 -1.06
N VAL A 356 -15.43 -17.97 0.18
CA VAL A 356 -15.49 -16.58 0.70
C VAL A 356 -14.15 -15.84 0.58
N PRO A 357 -13.03 -16.32 1.14
CA PRO A 357 -11.74 -15.65 1.00
C PRO A 357 -11.26 -15.61 -0.46
N PHE A 358 -11.60 -16.61 -1.28
CA PHE A 358 -11.27 -16.59 -2.71
C PHE A 358 -12.01 -15.47 -3.46
N VAL A 359 -13.32 -15.31 -3.23
CA VAL A 359 -14.12 -14.23 -3.82
C VAL A 359 -13.61 -12.86 -3.35
N ASN A 360 -13.28 -12.72 -2.07
CA ASN A 360 -12.72 -11.48 -1.53
C ASN A 360 -11.35 -11.17 -2.15
N ALA A 361 -10.46 -12.15 -2.28
CA ALA A 361 -9.17 -11.97 -2.94
C ALA A 361 -9.32 -11.60 -4.42
N TYR A 362 -10.28 -12.21 -5.13
CA TYR A 362 -10.59 -11.85 -6.52
C TYR A 362 -11.12 -10.42 -6.62
N ASN A 363 -12.06 -10.02 -5.77
CA ASN A 363 -12.61 -8.67 -5.78
C ASN A 363 -11.56 -7.61 -5.45
N TYR A 364 -10.65 -7.91 -4.53
CA TYR A 364 -9.53 -7.03 -4.20
C TYR A 364 -8.49 -6.97 -5.32
N GLY A 365 -8.16 -8.10 -5.95
CA GLY A 365 -7.14 -8.19 -7.00
C GLY A 365 -7.60 -7.73 -8.38
N LYS A 366 -8.91 -7.80 -8.68
CA LYS A 366 -9.48 -7.47 -10.00
C LYS A 366 -9.13 -6.05 -10.47
N PRO A 367 -9.27 -4.98 -9.66
CA PRO A 367 -8.88 -3.63 -10.07
C PRO A 367 -7.40 -3.53 -10.47
N TYR A 368 -6.49 -4.11 -9.67
CA TYR A 368 -5.05 -4.11 -9.98
C TYR A 368 -4.72 -4.89 -11.26
N LEU A 369 -5.39 -6.03 -11.49
CA LEU A 369 -5.23 -6.80 -12.71
C LEU A 369 -5.70 -6.00 -13.94
N ILE A 370 -6.85 -5.32 -13.84
CA ILE A 370 -7.37 -4.46 -14.91
C ILE A 370 -6.36 -3.34 -15.21
N ASN A 371 -5.83 -2.67 -14.17
CA ASN A 371 -4.83 -1.61 -14.32
C ASN A 371 -3.56 -2.15 -14.98
N TYR A 372 -3.04 -3.29 -14.53
CA TYR A 372 -1.88 -3.93 -15.15
C TYR A 372 -2.10 -4.24 -16.63
N LEU A 373 -3.27 -4.80 -16.98
CA LEU A 373 -3.62 -5.11 -18.37
C LEU A 373 -3.71 -3.83 -19.21
N ASN A 374 -4.26 -2.74 -18.66
CA ASN A 374 -4.31 -1.44 -19.34
C ASN A 374 -2.88 -0.90 -19.57
N VAL A 375 -2.02 -0.82 -18.54
CA VAL A 375 -0.63 -0.36 -18.67
C VAL A 375 0.14 -1.20 -19.69
N ARG A 376 -0.04 -2.53 -19.64
CA ARG A 376 0.60 -3.44 -20.60
C ARG A 376 0.16 -3.19 -22.03
N ALA A 377 -1.13 -2.91 -22.26
CA ALA A 377 -1.65 -2.60 -23.59
C ALA A 377 -1.04 -1.30 -24.16
N MET A 378 -0.68 -0.36 -23.28
CA MET A 378 -0.14 0.95 -23.65
C MET A 378 1.38 1.01 -23.68
N LYS A 379 2.08 -0.10 -23.39
CA LYS A 379 3.53 -0.11 -23.17
C LYS A 379 4.32 0.52 -24.34
N ASP A 380 3.95 0.16 -25.56
CA ASP A 380 4.67 0.60 -26.77
C ASP A 380 4.36 2.05 -27.13
N GLU A 381 3.16 2.55 -26.76
CA GLU A 381 2.75 3.94 -26.93
C GLU A 381 3.41 4.85 -25.89
N VAL A 382 3.38 4.47 -24.61
CA VAL A 382 3.87 5.31 -23.49
C VAL A 382 5.40 5.40 -23.43
N GLY A 383 6.12 4.35 -23.87
CA GLY A 383 7.58 4.28 -23.77
C GLY A 383 8.37 5.37 -24.51
N ASN A 384 7.73 6.14 -25.40
CA ASN A 384 8.37 7.16 -26.24
C ASN A 384 7.68 8.53 -26.20
N LEU A 385 6.69 8.75 -25.33
CA LEU A 385 5.88 9.97 -25.33
C LEU A 385 6.45 11.05 -24.40
N TYR A 386 6.61 12.26 -24.94
CA TYR A 386 6.64 13.48 -24.16
C TYR A 386 5.17 13.92 -23.94
N SER A 387 4.71 13.91 -22.69
CA SER A 387 3.35 14.34 -22.31
C SER A 387 3.37 15.67 -21.56
N ILE A 388 2.34 16.48 -21.75
CA ILE A 388 2.11 17.68 -20.93
C ILE A 388 1.13 17.33 -19.81
N ASP A 389 1.51 17.62 -18.57
CA ASP A 389 0.80 17.12 -17.38
C ASP A 389 -0.45 17.96 -17.04
N SER A 390 -0.38 19.29 -17.15
CA SER A 390 -1.52 20.17 -16.87
C SER A 390 -1.38 21.51 -17.60
N ASN A 391 -2.44 22.33 -17.59
CA ASN A 391 -2.40 23.73 -18.01
C ASN A 391 -2.09 24.64 -16.79
N PRO A 392 -0.81 24.87 -16.44
CA PRO A 392 -0.43 25.66 -15.28
C PRO A 392 -0.79 27.14 -15.47
N GLU A 393 -1.43 27.74 -14.46
CA GLU A 393 -1.80 29.16 -14.53
C GLU A 393 -0.62 30.10 -14.76
N LYS A 394 0.55 29.75 -14.22
CA LYS A 394 1.79 30.55 -14.30
C LYS A 394 2.62 30.31 -15.57
N SER A 395 2.26 29.32 -16.39
CA SER A 395 2.99 28.99 -17.63
C SER A 395 2.06 28.58 -18.78
N LYS A 396 0.87 29.21 -18.85
CA LYS A 396 -0.09 29.05 -19.95
C LYS A 396 0.54 29.23 -21.33
N GLU A 397 1.45 30.20 -21.47
CA GLU A 397 2.17 30.45 -22.73
C GLU A 397 2.98 29.23 -23.18
N ILE A 398 3.71 28.59 -22.25
CA ILE A 398 4.45 27.36 -22.53
C ILE A 398 3.48 26.21 -22.83
N PHE A 399 2.40 26.07 -22.04
CA PHE A 399 1.40 25.04 -22.30
C PHE A 399 0.83 25.13 -23.73
N TYR A 400 0.37 26.31 -24.14
CA TYR A 400 -0.16 26.53 -25.49
C TYR A 400 0.91 26.46 -26.58
N GLU A 401 2.19 26.71 -26.27
CA GLU A 401 3.28 26.48 -27.22
C GLU A 401 3.42 24.99 -27.61
N TYR A 402 3.13 24.08 -26.66
CA TYR A 402 3.31 22.64 -26.85
C TYR A 402 2.01 21.86 -27.03
N ILE A 403 0.83 22.46 -26.84
CA ILE A 403 -0.47 21.76 -26.89
C ILE A 403 -0.74 21.07 -28.22
N ASP A 404 -0.21 21.57 -29.34
CA ASP A 404 -0.33 20.91 -30.65
C ASP A 404 0.92 20.08 -31.04
N LYS A 405 1.95 20.06 -30.19
CA LYS A 405 3.23 19.38 -30.45
C LYS A 405 3.44 18.10 -29.64
N ALA A 406 2.79 18.00 -28.48
CA ALA A 406 2.93 16.87 -27.55
C ALA A 406 1.57 16.23 -27.28
N VAL A 407 1.55 15.03 -26.72
CA VAL A 407 0.29 14.39 -26.33
C VAL A 407 -0.26 15.06 -25.06
N TYR A 408 -1.53 15.47 -25.10
CA TYR A 408 -2.27 15.95 -23.94
C TYR A 408 -3.51 15.08 -23.72
N CYS A 409 -3.58 14.47 -22.54
CA CYS A 409 -4.75 13.76 -22.06
C CYS A 409 -4.86 13.95 -20.55
N ASP A 410 -6.00 14.48 -20.11
CA ASP A 410 -6.26 14.82 -18.72
C ASP A 410 -7.59 14.21 -18.29
N PHE A 411 -7.46 13.26 -17.35
CA PHE A 411 -8.54 12.48 -16.76
C PHE A 411 -8.91 13.01 -15.36
N GLN A 412 -8.29 14.10 -14.88
CA GLN A 412 -8.44 14.60 -13.51
C GLN A 412 -9.90 14.93 -13.19
N THR A 413 -10.62 15.56 -14.12
CA THR A 413 -12.05 15.88 -13.92
C THR A 413 -12.88 14.62 -13.63
N TYR A 414 -12.60 13.50 -14.31
CA TYR A 414 -13.28 12.24 -14.02
C TYR A 414 -12.85 11.67 -12.66
N PHE A 415 -11.56 11.70 -12.35
CA PHE A 415 -11.03 11.20 -11.09
C PHE A 415 -11.63 11.94 -9.88
N ASP A 416 -11.62 13.27 -9.93
CA ASP A 416 -12.18 14.12 -8.87
C ASP A 416 -13.67 13.84 -8.67
N ASN A 417 -14.45 13.64 -9.74
CA ASN A 417 -15.87 13.28 -9.62
C ASN A 417 -16.07 11.94 -8.91
N VAL A 418 -15.27 10.92 -9.26
CA VAL A 418 -15.36 9.59 -8.62
C VAL A 418 -14.96 9.68 -7.15
N ASP A 419 -13.97 10.50 -6.81
CA ASP A 419 -13.50 10.66 -5.43
C ASP A 419 -14.49 11.48 -4.59
N MET A 420 -15.02 12.59 -5.12
CA MET A 420 -16.08 13.37 -4.47
C MET A 420 -17.32 12.54 -4.14
N LEU A 421 -17.72 11.62 -5.05
CA LEU A 421 -18.85 10.71 -4.81
C LEU A 421 -18.64 9.69 -3.67
N ARG A 422 -17.45 9.61 -3.07
CA ARG A 422 -17.18 8.77 -1.90
C ARG A 422 -17.56 9.42 -0.58
N TYR A 423 -17.81 10.73 -0.57
CA TYR A 423 -18.19 11.48 0.62
C TYR A 423 -19.72 11.59 0.71
N ASP A 424 -20.28 11.28 1.87
CA ASP A 424 -21.73 11.18 2.09
C ASP A 424 -22.49 12.51 1.90
N ASP A 425 -21.79 13.65 2.00
CA ASP A 425 -22.39 14.99 1.98
C ASP A 425 -22.30 15.71 0.62
N VAL A 426 -21.79 15.06 -0.43
CA VAL A 426 -21.62 15.70 -1.74
C VAL A 426 -22.94 15.68 -2.53
N SER A 427 -23.39 16.85 -2.98
CA SER A 427 -24.56 16.92 -3.87
C SER A 427 -24.23 16.31 -5.23
N LYS A 428 -25.18 15.57 -5.81
CA LYS A 428 -25.07 15.12 -7.21
C LYS A 428 -24.97 16.30 -8.18
N ASP A 429 -25.41 17.49 -7.76
CA ASP A 429 -25.29 18.72 -8.51
C ASP A 429 -23.88 19.33 -8.47
N ASP A 430 -22.93 18.78 -7.70
CA ASP A 430 -21.55 19.26 -7.64
C ASP A 430 -20.61 18.48 -8.58
N VAL A 431 -21.03 17.30 -9.04
CA VAL A 431 -20.21 16.40 -9.89
C VAL A 431 -20.67 16.39 -11.35
N TYR A 432 -19.78 16.07 -12.28
CA TYR A 432 -20.17 15.94 -13.69
C TYR A 432 -20.95 14.62 -13.90
N PRO A 433 -22.11 14.66 -14.58
CA PRO A 433 -23.00 13.49 -14.70
C PRO A 433 -22.48 12.37 -15.63
N TYR A 434 -21.58 12.70 -16.54
CA TYR A 434 -21.01 11.84 -17.59
C TYR A 434 -19.47 11.89 -17.56
N PRO A 435 -18.79 10.78 -17.91
CA PRO A 435 -17.33 10.74 -17.97
C PRO A 435 -16.79 11.68 -19.06
N MET A 436 -15.72 12.40 -18.74
CA MET A 436 -15.09 13.36 -19.63
C MET A 436 -13.57 13.25 -19.56
N ILE A 437 -12.93 13.41 -20.72
CA ILE A 437 -11.49 13.64 -20.81
C ILE A 437 -11.23 14.95 -21.53
N ARG A 438 -10.23 15.69 -21.05
CA ARG A 438 -9.66 16.84 -21.77
C ARG A 438 -8.46 16.36 -22.55
N THR A 439 -8.37 16.72 -23.82
CA THR A 439 -7.35 16.17 -24.70
C THR A 439 -7.06 17.08 -25.88
N ASN A 440 -6.14 16.69 -26.75
CA ASN A 440 -5.78 17.41 -27.96
C ASN A 440 -5.86 16.51 -29.19
N ALA A 441 -5.66 17.08 -30.38
CA ALA A 441 -5.67 16.30 -31.60
C ALA A 441 -4.52 15.28 -31.71
N VAL A 442 -3.37 15.56 -31.08
CA VAL A 442 -2.22 14.65 -31.11
C VAL A 442 -2.57 13.32 -30.45
N TYR A 443 -3.26 13.34 -29.30
CA TYR A 443 -3.76 12.14 -28.63
C TYR A 443 -4.82 11.40 -29.45
N LEU A 444 -5.71 12.14 -30.12
CA LEU A 444 -6.84 11.57 -30.87
C LEU A 444 -6.48 11.08 -32.27
N LYS A 445 -5.25 11.30 -32.76
CA LYS A 445 -4.85 11.07 -34.15
C LYS A 445 -5.17 9.66 -34.67
N ASP A 446 -4.95 8.65 -33.84
CA ASP A 446 -5.13 7.24 -34.21
C ASP A 446 -6.51 6.67 -33.81
N HIS A 447 -7.39 7.50 -33.25
CA HIS A 447 -8.74 7.08 -32.85
C HIS A 447 -9.72 7.17 -34.03
N ASP A 448 -10.55 6.12 -34.25
CA ASP A 448 -11.59 6.11 -35.28
C ASP A 448 -12.88 6.78 -34.79
N ILE A 449 -12.85 8.11 -34.69
CA ILE A 449 -14.00 8.91 -34.24
C ILE A 449 -14.92 9.21 -35.43
N ARG A 450 -16.21 8.88 -35.28
CA ARG A 450 -17.22 9.03 -36.34
C ARG A 450 -18.42 9.84 -35.86
N ASP A 451 -18.99 10.63 -36.77
CA ASP A 451 -20.27 11.31 -36.55
C ASP A 451 -21.44 10.30 -36.48
N LEU A 452 -22.65 10.81 -36.19
CA LEU A 452 -23.87 9.99 -36.13
C LEU A 452 -24.24 9.34 -37.48
N ASP A 453 -23.79 9.90 -38.60
CA ASP A 453 -24.00 9.36 -39.94
C ASP A 453 -22.94 8.29 -40.30
N GLY A 454 -21.87 8.15 -39.51
CA GLY A 454 -20.79 7.18 -39.69
C GLY A 454 -19.58 7.70 -40.48
N ASN A 455 -19.53 8.98 -40.82
CA ASN A 455 -18.38 9.61 -41.46
C ASN A 455 -17.27 9.84 -40.43
N LYS A 456 -16.02 9.59 -40.82
CA LYS A 456 -14.86 9.84 -39.96
C LYS A 456 -14.68 11.35 -39.77
N ILE A 457 -14.57 11.77 -38.51
CA ILE A 457 -14.28 13.17 -38.17
C ILE A 457 -12.78 13.41 -38.32
N ASP A 458 -12.44 14.45 -39.07
CA ASP A 458 -11.07 14.89 -39.25
C ASP A 458 -10.67 15.82 -38.09
N ILE A 459 -10.10 15.22 -37.04
CA ILE A 459 -9.75 15.92 -35.79
C ILE A 459 -8.71 17.03 -36.05
N GLU A 460 -7.82 16.86 -37.03
CA GLU A 460 -6.81 17.87 -37.38
C GLU A 460 -7.42 19.17 -37.92
N LYS A 461 -8.64 19.12 -38.47
CA LYS A 461 -9.36 20.31 -38.98
C LYS A 461 -10.09 21.11 -37.91
N ILE A 462 -10.25 20.58 -36.70
CA ILE A 462 -10.89 21.28 -35.58
C ILE A 462 -9.91 22.31 -35.03
N LYS A 463 -10.20 23.60 -35.20
CA LYS A 463 -9.28 24.71 -34.86
C LYS A 463 -9.58 25.41 -33.53
N GLU A 464 -10.76 25.19 -32.98
CA GLU A 464 -11.23 25.80 -31.74
C GLU A 464 -11.57 24.71 -30.71
N ASP A 465 -11.62 25.10 -29.43
CA ASP A 465 -12.04 24.19 -28.36
C ASP A 465 -13.39 23.57 -28.69
N THR A 466 -13.47 22.25 -28.78
CA THR A 466 -14.65 21.53 -29.26
C THR A 466 -14.98 20.35 -28.38
N ILE A 467 -16.28 20.12 -28.13
CA ILE A 467 -16.78 19.02 -27.31
C ILE A 467 -17.37 17.95 -28.23
N LEU A 468 -16.80 16.75 -28.19
CA LEU A 468 -17.37 15.59 -28.85
C LEU A 468 -18.18 14.77 -27.85
N VAL A 469 -19.47 14.62 -28.12
CA VAL A 469 -20.44 13.99 -27.21
C VAL A 469 -20.95 12.68 -27.81
N PRO A 470 -20.68 11.53 -27.17
CA PRO A 470 -21.27 10.25 -27.55
C PRO A 470 -22.79 10.29 -27.65
N GLU A 471 -23.33 9.53 -28.61
CA GLU A 471 -24.77 9.43 -28.89
C GLU A 471 -25.60 9.13 -27.63
N GLU A 472 -25.06 8.30 -26.72
CA GLU A 472 -25.72 7.94 -25.46
C GLU A 472 -25.97 9.15 -24.53
N PHE A 473 -25.19 10.23 -24.65
CA PHE A 473 -25.32 11.43 -23.83
C PHE A 473 -25.98 12.61 -24.57
N LYS A 474 -26.43 12.40 -25.82
CA LYS A 474 -26.96 13.48 -26.69
C LYS A 474 -28.11 14.29 -26.08
N ASN A 475 -28.96 13.62 -25.31
CA ASN A 475 -30.14 14.22 -24.67
C ASN A 475 -29.91 14.57 -23.18
N GLY A 476 -28.66 14.48 -22.72
CA GLY A 476 -28.26 14.78 -21.36
C GLY A 476 -28.06 16.27 -21.08
N ASP A 477 -27.89 16.63 -19.81
CA ASP A 477 -27.48 17.98 -19.43
C ASP A 477 -25.97 18.16 -19.64
N LEU A 478 -25.61 19.06 -20.56
CA LEU A 478 -24.23 19.37 -20.93
C LEU A 478 -23.73 20.70 -20.34
N ALA A 479 -24.52 21.40 -19.53
CA ALA A 479 -24.20 22.76 -19.05
C ALA A 479 -22.86 22.85 -18.32
N LYS A 480 -22.45 21.80 -17.60
CA LYS A 480 -21.16 21.76 -16.89
C LYS A 480 -19.94 21.62 -17.81
N TYR A 481 -20.14 21.05 -19.00
CA TYR A 481 -19.07 20.75 -19.96
C TYR A 481 -18.79 21.93 -20.88
N GLN A 482 -19.82 22.70 -21.21
CA GLN A 482 -19.76 23.83 -22.15
C GLN A 482 -19.66 25.15 -21.38
N LYS A 483 -18.44 25.56 -21.03
CA LYS A 483 -18.20 26.76 -20.20
C LYS A 483 -18.13 28.05 -21.01
N ARG A 484 -17.80 27.98 -22.31
CA ARG A 484 -17.51 29.13 -23.18
C ARG A 484 -18.31 29.09 -24.49
N ASN A 485 -19.42 28.37 -24.52
CA ASN A 485 -20.19 28.10 -25.74
C ASN A 485 -19.38 27.37 -26.81
N GLU A 486 -18.50 26.45 -26.40
CA GLU A 486 -17.71 25.60 -27.30
C GLU A 486 -18.64 24.83 -28.27
N PRO A 487 -18.28 24.66 -29.55
CA PRO A 487 -19.03 23.81 -30.47
C PRO A 487 -19.18 22.38 -29.94
N VAL A 488 -20.39 21.84 -30.09
CA VAL A 488 -20.71 20.45 -29.71
C VAL A 488 -20.95 19.62 -30.97
N ILE A 489 -20.23 18.51 -31.09
CA ILE A 489 -20.40 17.54 -32.17
C ILE A 489 -20.83 16.21 -31.57
N TYR A 490 -21.96 15.67 -32.03
CA TYR A 490 -22.42 14.36 -31.59
C TYR A 490 -21.74 13.25 -32.40
N ILE A 491 -21.25 12.24 -31.70
CA ILE A 491 -20.44 11.17 -32.27
C ILE A 491 -21.02 9.81 -31.90
N LYS A 492 -20.73 8.79 -32.72
CA LYS A 492 -20.96 7.39 -32.34
C LYS A 492 -20.05 7.00 -31.18
N ASN A 493 -20.23 5.78 -30.69
CA ASN A 493 -19.34 5.20 -29.68
C ASN A 493 -17.88 5.33 -30.13
N ASN A 494 -17.07 6.04 -29.35
CA ASN A 494 -15.68 6.38 -29.68
C ASN A 494 -14.66 5.40 -29.07
N GLY A 495 -15.14 4.29 -28.51
CA GLY A 495 -14.31 3.22 -27.99
C GLY A 495 -13.71 3.54 -26.63
N LYS A 496 -12.48 3.10 -26.41
CA LYS A 496 -11.81 3.13 -25.11
C LYS A 496 -10.60 4.05 -25.16
N PHE A 497 -10.50 4.94 -24.17
CA PHE A 497 -9.43 5.91 -24.02
C PHE A 497 -8.60 5.63 -22.79
N TYR A 498 -7.31 5.90 -22.87
CA TYR A 498 -6.33 5.52 -21.86
C TYR A 498 -5.63 6.73 -21.26
N ASN A 499 -5.54 6.79 -19.93
CA ASN A 499 -4.74 7.80 -19.25
C ASN A 499 -3.26 7.45 -19.35
N TYR A 500 -2.49 8.26 -20.08
CA TYR A 500 -1.05 8.02 -20.25
C TYR A 500 -0.22 8.36 -19.00
N LYS A 501 -0.83 8.97 -17.97
CA LYS A 501 -0.22 9.17 -16.65
C LYS A 501 -0.20 7.85 -15.85
N LEU A 502 0.94 7.16 -15.87
CA LEU A 502 1.09 5.80 -15.30
C LEU A 502 0.90 5.71 -13.77
N TRP A 503 0.99 6.82 -13.04
CA TRP A 503 0.67 6.84 -11.59
C TRP A 503 -0.84 6.72 -11.31
N GLN A 504 -1.69 6.90 -12.33
CA GLN A 504 -3.14 6.73 -12.26
C GLN A 504 -3.64 6.06 -13.56
N PRO A 505 -3.32 4.77 -13.78
CA PRO A 505 -3.61 4.09 -15.04
C PRO A 505 -5.09 3.72 -15.12
N TYR A 506 -5.90 4.66 -15.57
CA TYR A 506 -7.33 4.49 -15.81
C TYR A 506 -7.63 4.47 -17.30
N ALA A 507 -8.75 3.83 -17.64
CA ALA A 507 -9.30 3.89 -18.98
C ALA A 507 -10.79 4.16 -18.90
N LEU A 508 -11.29 4.93 -19.86
CA LEU A 508 -12.69 5.28 -19.97
C LEU A 508 -13.27 4.72 -21.25
N ASP A 509 -14.37 4.01 -21.12
CA ASP A 509 -15.17 3.57 -22.26
C ASP A 509 -16.16 4.67 -22.60
N ASN A 510 -16.18 5.03 -23.87
CA ASN A 510 -17.09 6.00 -24.48
C ASN A 510 -17.20 7.38 -23.80
N PRO A 511 -16.10 8.07 -23.42
CA PRO A 511 -16.19 9.36 -22.73
C PRO A 511 -16.57 10.52 -23.65
N ILE A 512 -17.07 11.61 -23.05
CA ILE A 512 -17.09 12.94 -23.68
C ILE A 512 -15.64 13.42 -23.88
N LEU A 513 -15.32 13.89 -25.08
CA LEU A 513 -13.99 14.40 -25.41
C LEU A 513 -14.03 15.92 -25.50
N TYR A 514 -13.28 16.61 -24.65
CA TYR A 514 -13.03 18.05 -24.80
C TYR A 514 -11.69 18.25 -25.48
N ILE A 515 -11.74 18.64 -26.75
CA ILE A 515 -10.55 18.92 -27.55
C ILE A 515 -10.12 20.35 -27.25
N GLN A 516 -8.95 20.50 -26.64
CA GLN A 516 -8.35 21.78 -26.32
C GLN A 516 -7.40 22.22 -27.46
N ARG A 517 -7.51 23.49 -27.84
CA ARG A 517 -6.71 24.16 -28.88
C ARG A 517 -6.12 25.47 -28.36
N THR A 518 -5.17 26.04 -29.11
CA THR A 518 -4.54 27.35 -28.86
C THR A 518 -5.48 28.52 -29.06
#